data_AF-A0A7C0W3X9-F1
#
_entry.id   AF-A0A7C0W3X9-F1
#
_cell.length_a   1.000
_cell.length_b   1.000
_cell.length_c   1.000
_cell.angle_alpha   90.00
_cell.angle_beta   90.00
_cell.angle_gamma   90.00
#
_symmetry.space_group_name_H-M   'P 1'
#
loop_
_entity.id
_entity.type
_entity.pdbx_description
1 polymer ?
#
loop_
_entity_poly.entity_id
_entity_poly.type
_entity_poly.pdbx_seq_one_letter_code
_entity_poly.pdbx_strand_id
1 'polypeptide(L)'
;MDEGFGDGDLNPSAEDDGDDKAAEEAAEALEELEAEELELLEDEAAETLLVDEAAELRAIRRAELTLDADAEEIRGDEFVCSSCFLVKRISQLADKRKLICKDCAG
;
A
#
# COMPACT_ATOMS: atom_id res chain seq x y z
N MET A 1 17.54 4.18 69.73
CA MET A 1 16.93 4.83 70.90
C MET A 1 16.92 6.31 70.55
N ASP A 2 15.83 6.96 70.18
CA ASP A 2 14.40 6.63 70.22
C ASP A 2 13.70 7.78 69.45
N GLU A 3 12.75 7.44 68.59
CA GLU A 3 11.44 8.09 68.30
C GLU A 3 11.36 9.65 68.23
N GLY A 4 10.73 10.25 67.22
CA GLY A 4 9.47 9.83 66.64
C GLY A 4 9.13 10.54 65.34
N PHE A 5 8.43 9.77 64.51
CA PHE A 5 7.67 10.20 63.34
C PHE A 5 6.52 11.07 63.85
N GLY A 6 6.52 12.36 63.50
CA GLY A 6 5.43 13.27 63.81
C GLY A 6 4.41 13.27 62.68
N ASP A 7 3.45 12.36 62.75
CA ASP A 7 2.14 12.48 62.09
C ASP A 7 1.46 13.80 62.50
N GLY A 8 0.94 14.54 61.51
CA GLY A 8 0.01 15.64 61.79
C GLY A 8 0.09 16.80 60.80
N ASP A 9 -0.44 16.60 59.58
CA ASP A 9 -1.51 17.46 59.04
C ASP A 9 -2.02 16.86 57.71
N LEU A 10 -2.53 15.62 57.77
CA LEU A 10 -3.54 15.19 56.79
C LEU A 10 -4.84 15.85 57.26
N ASN A 11 -5.08 17.08 56.81
CA ASN A 11 -6.36 17.74 56.95
C ASN A 11 -7.41 16.93 56.16
N PRO A 12 -8.37 16.24 56.81
CA PRO A 12 -9.35 15.41 56.12
C PRO A 12 -10.64 16.17 55.86
N SER A 13 -10.63 17.51 55.79
CA SER A 13 -11.88 18.28 55.73
C SER A 13 -11.73 19.60 54.97
N ALA A 14 -11.84 19.55 53.65
CA ALA A 14 -12.34 20.66 52.84
C ALA A 14 -12.73 20.18 51.41
N GLU A 15 -13.87 19.50 51.34
CA GLU A 15 -14.84 19.53 50.22
C GLU A 15 -14.34 19.13 48.82
N ASP A 16 -14.48 17.82 48.54
CA ASP A 16 -14.24 17.14 47.26
C ASP A 16 -15.50 17.10 46.34
N ASP A 17 -16.57 17.82 46.70
CA ASP A 17 -17.81 17.93 45.89
C ASP A 17 -17.61 18.61 44.51
N GLY A 18 -16.39 19.04 44.18
CA GLY A 18 -16.00 19.54 42.86
C GLY A 18 -15.41 18.47 41.92
N ASP A 19 -15.03 17.30 42.44
CA ASP A 19 -14.41 16.20 41.69
C ASP A 19 -15.45 15.33 40.98
N ASP A 20 -16.57 15.02 41.64
CA ASP A 20 -17.66 14.21 41.07
C ASP A 20 -18.27 14.84 39.80
N LYS A 21 -18.49 16.16 39.80
CA LYS A 21 -19.01 16.86 38.62
C LYS A 21 -18.00 16.89 37.46
N ALA A 22 -16.72 17.07 37.78
CA ALA A 22 -15.67 17.05 36.78
C ALA A 22 -15.46 15.64 36.19
N ALA A 23 -15.64 14.60 37.02
CA ALA A 23 -15.63 13.21 36.60
C ALA A 23 -16.84 12.85 35.73
N GLU A 24 -18.03 13.37 36.05
CA GLU A 24 -19.25 13.21 35.25
C GLU A 24 -19.10 13.89 33.87
N GLU A 25 -18.63 15.13 33.82
CA GLU A 25 -18.34 15.85 32.56
C GLU A 25 -17.27 15.13 31.72
N ALA A 26 -16.26 14.53 32.35
CA ALA A 26 -15.24 13.74 31.65
C ALA A 26 -15.78 12.41 31.12
N ALA A 27 -16.71 11.77 31.82
CA ALA A 27 -17.36 10.55 31.37
C ALA A 27 -18.27 10.81 30.17
N GLU A 28 -19.05 11.91 30.19
CA GLU A 28 -19.86 12.34 29.04
C GLU A 28 -18.99 12.64 27.81
N ALA A 29 -17.86 13.33 27.99
CA ALA A 29 -16.92 13.61 26.90
C ALA A 29 -16.28 12.34 26.31
N LEU A 30 -16.03 11.32 27.13
CA LEU A 30 -15.51 10.04 26.66
C LEU A 30 -16.58 9.24 25.89
N GLU A 31 -17.82 9.26 26.33
CA GLU A 31 -18.94 8.60 25.65
C GLU A 31 -19.22 9.23 24.27
N GLU A 32 -19.13 10.57 24.17
CA GLU A 32 -19.24 11.28 22.89
C GLU A 32 -18.13 10.87 21.91
N LEU A 33 -16.89 10.77 22.39
CA LEU A 33 -15.75 10.33 21.57
C LEU A 33 -15.86 8.87 21.13
N GLU A 34 -16.35 7.98 22.00
CA GLU A 34 -16.57 6.57 21.66
C GLU A 34 -17.68 6.41 20.61
N ALA A 35 -18.73 7.23 20.69
CA ALA A 35 -19.79 7.25 19.68
C ALA A 35 -19.26 7.74 18.31
N GLU A 36 -18.45 8.79 18.28
CA GLU A 36 -17.82 9.30 17.05
C GLU A 36 -16.87 8.26 16.43
N GLU A 37 -16.10 7.53 17.24
CA GLU A 37 -15.24 6.44 16.77
C GLU A 37 -16.06 5.31 16.13
N LEU A 38 -17.19 4.93 16.75
CA LEU A 38 -18.03 3.85 16.24
C LEU A 38 -18.72 4.22 14.91
N GLU A 39 -19.16 5.47 14.76
CA GLU A 39 -19.68 6.00 13.50
C GLU A 39 -18.62 5.97 12.39
N LEU A 40 -17.38 6.40 12.69
CA LEU A 40 -16.27 6.37 11.73
C LEU A 40 -15.93 4.93 11.29
N LEU A 41 -15.93 3.97 12.21
CA LEU A 41 -15.67 2.57 11.91
C LEU A 41 -16.77 1.92 11.05
N GLU A 42 -18.04 2.30 11.26
CA GLU A 42 -19.16 1.85 10.42
C GLU A 42 -19.04 2.39 8.99
N ASP A 43 -18.68 3.67 8.84
CA ASP A 43 -18.44 4.30 7.54
C ASP A 43 -17.23 3.69 6.82
N GLU A 44 -16.11 3.46 7.53
CA GLU A 44 -14.94 2.78 6.98
C GLU A 44 -15.29 1.35 6.56
N ALA A 45 -16.04 0.60 7.38
CA ALA A 45 -16.49 -0.74 7.04
C ALA A 45 -17.39 -0.74 5.79
N ALA A 46 -18.23 0.28 5.61
CA ALA A 46 -19.06 0.45 4.42
C ALA A 46 -18.26 0.85 3.17
N GLU A 47 -17.19 1.63 3.32
CA GLU A 47 -16.30 2.05 2.23
C GLU A 47 -15.25 0.98 1.87
N THR A 48 -14.89 0.10 2.81
CA THR A 48 -14.01 -1.06 2.55
C THR A 48 -14.74 -2.07 1.67
N LEU A 49 -14.52 -1.94 0.37
CA LEU A 49 -14.89 -2.97 -0.60
C LEU A 49 -14.14 -4.24 -0.18
N LEU A 50 -14.85 -5.27 0.30
CA LEU A 50 -14.27 -6.57 0.67
C LEU A 50 -13.64 -7.22 -0.58
N VAL A 51 -12.41 -6.84 -0.88
CA VAL A 51 -11.63 -7.41 -1.98
C VAL A 51 -11.13 -8.78 -1.52
N ASP A 52 -11.60 -9.84 -2.17
CA ASP A 52 -11.01 -11.16 -2.02
C ASP A 52 -9.56 -11.11 -2.55
N GLU A 53 -8.61 -10.93 -1.65
CA GLU A 53 -7.18 -10.87 -1.96
C GLU A 53 -6.73 -12.06 -2.82
N ALA A 54 -7.30 -13.25 -2.60
CA ALA A 54 -6.98 -14.44 -3.38
C ALA A 54 -7.57 -14.38 -4.80
N ALA A 55 -8.71 -13.73 -5.01
CA ALA A 55 -9.23 -13.47 -6.34
C ALA A 55 -8.36 -12.46 -7.11
N GLU A 56 -7.90 -11.41 -6.42
CA GLU A 56 -7.07 -10.35 -7.00
C GLU A 56 -5.67 -10.88 -7.37
N LEU A 57 -5.03 -11.63 -6.47
CA LEU A 57 -3.75 -12.32 -6.74
C LEU A 57 -3.84 -13.25 -7.96
N ARG A 58 -4.96 -13.94 -8.13
CA ARG A 58 -5.18 -14.78 -9.34
C ARG A 58 -5.39 -13.93 -10.58
N ALA A 59 -6.02 -12.75 -10.48
CA ALA A 59 -6.22 -11.85 -11.61
C ALA A 59 -4.89 -11.25 -12.08
N ILE A 60 -4.07 -10.77 -11.14
CA ILE A 60 -2.71 -10.26 -11.42
C ILE A 60 -1.86 -11.33 -12.09
N ARG A 61 -1.82 -12.55 -11.53
CA ARG A 61 -1.05 -13.65 -12.11
C ARG A 61 -1.50 -14.02 -13.52
N ARG A 62 -2.81 -13.95 -13.82
CA ARG A 62 -3.31 -14.17 -15.17
C ARG A 62 -2.86 -13.06 -16.12
N ALA A 63 -2.90 -11.81 -15.67
CA ALA A 63 -2.46 -10.66 -16.47
C ALA A 63 -0.96 -10.74 -16.80
N GLU A 64 -0.11 -11.12 -15.83
CA GLU A 64 1.32 -11.35 -16.05
C GLU A 64 1.56 -12.43 -17.12
N LEU A 65 0.88 -13.57 -17.02
CA LEU A 65 1.00 -14.65 -18.01
C LEU A 65 0.57 -14.24 -19.42
N THR A 66 -0.37 -13.30 -19.55
CA THR A 66 -0.81 -12.80 -20.87
C THR A 66 0.13 -11.75 -21.46
N LEU A 67 0.81 -10.94 -20.62
CA LEU A 67 1.76 -9.93 -21.09
C LEU A 67 2.97 -10.57 -21.78
N ASP A 68 3.45 -11.71 -21.27
CA ASP A 68 4.55 -12.45 -21.88
C ASP A 68 4.14 -13.13 -23.20
N ALA A 69 2.87 -13.50 -23.35
CA ALA A 69 2.37 -14.17 -24.55
C ALA A 69 2.28 -13.22 -25.76
N ASP A 70 1.98 -11.93 -25.55
CA ASP A 70 1.90 -10.93 -26.61
C ASP A 70 3.28 -10.43 -27.07
N ALA A 71 4.32 -10.59 -26.24
CA ALA A 71 5.70 -10.25 -26.60
C ALA A 71 6.33 -11.23 -27.62
N GLU A 72 5.69 -12.39 -27.83
CA GLU A 72 6.21 -13.47 -28.66
C GLU A 72 5.64 -13.49 -30.09
N GLU A 73 4.91 -12.45 -30.50
CA GLU A 73 4.75 -12.14 -31.94
C GLU A 73 6.01 -11.42 -32.45
N ILE A 74 7.17 -12.06 -32.29
CA ILE A 74 8.33 -11.76 -33.12
C ILE A 74 7.89 -12.10 -34.54
N ARG A 75 7.43 -11.09 -35.28
CA ARG A 75 7.11 -11.23 -36.69
C ARG A 75 8.33 -11.87 -37.35
N GLY A 76 8.17 -13.09 -37.85
CA GLY A 76 9.26 -13.90 -38.40
C GLY A 76 9.94 -13.28 -39.64
N ASP A 77 9.55 -12.07 -40.02
CA ASP A 77 10.12 -11.27 -41.09
C ASP A 77 10.95 -10.07 -40.61
N GLU A 78 11.36 -10.02 -39.33
CA GLU A 78 12.23 -8.98 -38.75
C GLU A 78 13.57 -9.53 -38.25
N PHE A 79 14.62 -8.70 -38.27
CA PHE A 79 15.95 -8.99 -37.72
C PHE A 79 16.63 -7.71 -37.19
N VAL A 80 17.56 -7.83 -36.26
CA VAL A 80 18.39 -6.72 -35.77
C VAL A 80 19.70 -6.68 -36.55
N CYS A 81 20.00 -5.54 -37.19
CA CYS A 81 21.25 -5.38 -37.91
C CYS A 81 22.44 -5.27 -36.94
N SER A 82 23.48 -6.09 -37.11
CA SER A 82 24.68 -6.08 -36.24
C SER A 82 25.56 -4.84 -36.40
N SER A 83 25.38 -4.08 -37.49
CA SER A 83 26.18 -2.87 -37.76
C SER A 83 25.51 -1.58 -37.28
N CYS A 84 24.18 -1.47 -37.34
CA CYS A 84 23.45 -0.25 -36.96
C CYS A 84 22.46 -0.45 -35.81
N PHE A 85 22.31 -1.68 -35.30
CA PHE A 85 21.47 -2.05 -34.17
C PHE A 85 19.98 -1.69 -34.29
N LEU A 86 19.51 -1.42 -35.52
CA LEU A 86 18.11 -1.17 -35.82
C LEU A 86 17.40 -2.48 -36.20
N VAL A 87 16.13 -2.60 -35.79
CA VAL A 87 15.22 -3.65 -36.28
C VAL A 87 14.86 -3.33 -37.73
N LYS A 88 15.05 -4.31 -38.61
CA LYS A 88 14.82 -4.21 -40.05
C LYS A 88 14.02 -5.42 -40.52
N ARG A 89 13.37 -5.30 -41.67
CA ARG A 89 12.67 -6.43 -42.31
C ARG A 89 13.66 -7.35 -43.01
N ILE A 90 13.43 -8.66 -43.09
CA ILE A 90 14.29 -9.64 -43.79
C ILE A 90 14.52 -9.25 -45.27
N SER A 91 13.60 -8.49 -45.89
CA SER A 91 13.81 -7.92 -47.23
C SER A 91 15.01 -6.97 -47.35
N GLN A 92 15.47 -6.39 -46.23
CA GLN A 92 16.64 -5.53 -46.10
C GLN A 92 17.90 -6.30 -45.67
N LEU A 93 17.83 -7.62 -45.50
CA LEU A 93 18.98 -8.44 -45.12
C LEU A 93 19.93 -8.61 -46.31
N ALA A 94 21.19 -8.21 -46.12
CA ALA A 94 22.25 -8.35 -47.13
C ALA A 94 23.09 -9.60 -46.90
N ASP A 95 23.49 -9.86 -45.65
CA ASP A 95 24.23 -11.07 -45.26
C ASP A 95 23.54 -11.76 -44.09
N LYS A 96 23.01 -12.96 -44.34
CA LYS A 96 22.31 -13.77 -43.32
C LYS A 96 23.24 -14.24 -42.21
N ARG A 97 24.53 -14.46 -42.49
CA ARG A 97 25.49 -14.98 -41.49
C ARG A 97 25.90 -13.90 -40.51
N LYS A 98 26.01 -12.66 -40.99
CA LYS A 98 26.43 -11.51 -40.19
C LYS A 98 25.27 -10.68 -39.66
N LEU A 99 24.03 -10.97 -40.08
CA LEU A 99 22.84 -10.17 -39.77
C LEU A 99 23.06 -8.69 -40.11
N ILE A 100 23.52 -8.39 -41.32
CA ILE A 100 23.79 -7.00 -41.77
C ILE A 100 22.74 -6.58 -42.79
N CYS A 101 22.24 -5.33 -42.69
CA CYS A 101 21.29 -4.76 -43.65
C CYS A 101 21.96 -4.24 -44.92
N LYS A 102 21.19 -4.08 -46.00
CA LYS A 102 21.66 -3.55 -47.31
C LYS A 102 22.36 -2.20 -47.21
N ASP A 103 21.89 -1.32 -46.33
CA ASP A 103 22.47 0.00 -46.13
C ASP A 103 23.87 -0.06 -45.48
N CYS A 104 24.13 -1.06 -44.63
CA CYS A 104 25.42 -1.24 -43.95
C CYS A 104 26.39 -2.17 -44.69
N ALA A 105 25.89 -2.92 -45.69
CA ALA A 105 26.70 -3.81 -46.52
C ALA A 105 27.15 -3.15 -47.85
N GLY A 106 26.65 -1.95 -48.14
CA GLY A 106 27.00 -1.14 -49.32
C GLY A 106 28.25 -0.32 -49.14
#